data_AF-A0A0J0YKU5-F1
#
_entry.id   AF-A0A0J0YKU5-F1
#
_cell.length_a   1.000
_cell.length_b   1.000
_cell.length_c   1.000
_cell.angle_alpha   90.00
_cell.angle_beta   90.00
_cell.angle_gamma   90.00
#
_symmetry.space_group_name_H-M   'P 1'
#
loop_
_entity.id
_entity.type
_entity.pdbx_description
1 polymer ?
#
loop_
_entity_poly.entity_id
_entity_poly.type
_entity_poly.pdbx_seq_one_letter_code
_entity_poly.pdbx_strand_id
1 'polypeptide(L)'
;MKNTVSDFSIKNVKLFQKIFLATVFLLFSVTTMTGQKQHISVRDSIDGAIDLSDYIIYAHGFIVVPTIITEPALGGIGGAIVPVFLKKHAPVIDENGKKRIVNPDITGGIGMYTGNKSWMAGAFRSGSFIKARMTYKVMAGYGDINMSFYENLPTGKDLEFKFNFKSFVFYTQVLKQFRNPKWSAGPQYLLLDSKIKLPGDNLPSFLKPKDFKSTVSQFGGAIQFDGRDNIFTPDKGIRLQSDFFWSDDILGSDYDAWRVNLSAIGYHPITKKLIGGLRIEGEQAFGSPPFYLLPGINLRGVPMGRYQGKTSLVSEVELRWDLYRRWSLMGYAGVASAFNDWDKAFDKPVVYNYGTGFRYLLARKFKLRMGVDVAKGPEDWAYYIVFGSNWMR
;
A
#
# COMPACT_ATOMS: atom_id res chain seq x y z
N MET A 1 -54.10 -30.23 -10.94
CA MET A 1 -52.67 -30.16 -10.56
C MET A 1 -52.08 -28.84 -11.01
N LYS A 2 -51.81 -27.93 -10.07
CA LYS A 2 -50.66 -27.00 -10.06
C LYS A 2 -50.69 -26.22 -8.74
N ASN A 3 -49.76 -26.57 -7.87
CA ASN A 3 -49.56 -25.99 -6.54
C ASN A 3 -49.08 -24.53 -6.66
N THR A 4 -49.85 -23.59 -6.13
CA THR A 4 -49.51 -22.15 -6.05
C THR A 4 -49.36 -21.64 -4.62
N VAL A 5 -49.05 -22.51 -3.65
CA VAL A 5 -48.99 -22.15 -2.22
C VAL A 5 -47.57 -22.10 -1.63
N SER A 6 -46.51 -22.43 -2.39
CA SER A 6 -45.14 -22.49 -1.82
C SER A 6 -44.30 -21.20 -1.90
N ASP A 7 -44.66 -20.20 -2.73
CA ASP A 7 -43.78 -19.04 -2.97
C ASP A 7 -43.99 -17.86 -2.01
N PHE A 8 -45.16 -17.75 -1.37
CA PHE A 8 -45.46 -16.63 -0.47
C PHE A 8 -44.82 -16.83 0.92
N SER A 9 -44.71 -18.08 1.39
CA SER A 9 -44.14 -18.42 2.70
C SER A 9 -42.62 -18.22 2.75
N ILE A 10 -41.90 -18.56 1.67
CA ILE A 10 -40.43 -18.51 1.61
C ILE A 10 -39.91 -17.05 1.53
N LYS A 11 -40.65 -16.14 0.88
CA LYS A 11 -40.29 -14.71 0.83
C LYS A 11 -40.38 -14.03 2.19
N ASN A 12 -41.38 -14.38 3.00
CA ASN A 12 -41.58 -13.77 4.33
C ASN A 12 -40.52 -14.22 5.33
N VAL A 13 -40.03 -15.47 5.26
CA VAL A 13 -38.96 -15.96 6.14
C VAL A 13 -37.62 -15.26 5.85
N LYS A 14 -37.29 -15.01 4.57
CA LYS A 14 -36.06 -14.28 4.19
C LYS A 14 -36.13 -12.79 4.54
N LEU A 15 -37.32 -12.18 4.51
CA LEU A 15 -37.52 -10.79 4.93
C LEU A 15 -37.38 -10.66 6.45
N PHE A 16 -37.95 -11.59 7.22
CA PHE A 16 -37.85 -11.61 8.68
C PHE A 16 -36.41 -11.86 9.16
N GLN A 17 -35.66 -12.74 8.50
CA GLN A 17 -34.23 -12.95 8.79
C GLN A 17 -33.38 -11.70 8.50
N LYS A 18 -33.67 -10.96 7.42
CA LYS A 18 -32.97 -9.70 7.10
C LYS A 18 -33.29 -8.58 8.09
N ILE A 19 -34.54 -8.48 8.53
CA ILE A 19 -34.95 -7.50 9.56
C ILE A 19 -34.33 -7.87 10.91
N PHE A 20 -34.32 -9.14 11.30
CA PHE A 20 -33.70 -9.60 12.54
C PHE A 20 -32.18 -9.36 12.57
N LEU A 21 -31.47 -9.65 11.47
CA LEU A 21 -30.04 -9.33 11.34
C LEU A 21 -29.76 -7.82 11.37
N ALA A 22 -30.62 -6.99 10.76
CA ALA A 22 -30.49 -5.54 10.81
C ALA A 22 -30.71 -5.00 12.24
N THR A 23 -31.66 -5.56 12.99
CA THR A 23 -31.94 -5.16 14.38
C THR A 23 -30.84 -5.63 15.34
N VAL A 24 -30.23 -6.80 15.12
CA VAL A 24 -29.07 -7.27 15.91
C VAL A 24 -27.82 -6.43 15.62
N PHE A 25 -27.63 -5.94 14.38
CA PHE A 25 -26.54 -5.01 14.04
C PHE A 25 -26.74 -3.61 14.66
N LEU A 26 -27.99 -3.17 14.79
CA LEU A 26 -28.36 -1.92 15.47
C LEU A 26 -28.25 -2.02 17.01
N LEU A 27 -28.46 -3.19 17.59
CA LEU A 27 -28.32 -3.41 19.04
C LEU A 27 -26.85 -3.51 19.49
N PHE A 28 -25.92 -3.91 18.60
CA PHE A 28 -24.48 -3.90 18.88
C PHE A 28 -23.79 -2.53 18.70
N SER A 29 -24.51 -1.50 18.25
CA SER A 29 -23.94 -0.16 17.99
C SER A 29 -24.24 0.88 19.06
N VAL A 30 -24.90 0.51 20.17
CA VAL A 30 -25.19 1.43 21.28
C VAL A 30 -24.61 0.93 22.60
N THR A 31 -23.29 0.98 22.72
CA THR A 31 -22.64 1.22 24.00
C THR A 31 -22.14 2.66 24.01
N THR A 32 -23.02 3.59 24.37
CA THR A 32 -22.63 4.95 24.74
C THR A 32 -21.87 4.87 26.07
N MET A 33 -20.55 4.72 25.99
CA MET A 33 -19.69 5.04 27.13
C MET A 33 -19.82 6.53 27.43
N THR A 34 -20.44 6.85 28.56
CA THR A 34 -20.37 8.15 29.23
C THR A 34 -18.95 8.38 29.73
N GLY A 35 -18.07 8.79 28.82
CA GLY A 35 -16.76 9.37 29.12
C GLY A 35 -16.81 10.89 28.96
N GLN A 36 -16.24 11.61 29.92
CA GLN A 36 -16.06 13.06 29.95
C GLN A 36 -15.79 13.60 28.53
N LYS A 37 -16.68 14.47 28.00
CA LYS A 37 -16.54 15.04 26.64
C LYS A 37 -15.21 15.79 26.54
N GLN A 38 -14.17 15.12 26.05
CA GLN A 38 -12.93 15.77 25.72
C GLN A 38 -13.20 16.73 24.55
N HIS A 39 -12.80 17.98 24.70
CA HIS A 39 -13.04 19.01 23.70
C HIS A 39 -12.24 18.69 22.43
N ILE A 40 -12.90 18.12 21.42
CA ILE A 40 -12.29 17.81 20.13
C ILE A 40 -12.15 19.12 19.34
N SER A 41 -10.94 19.66 19.32
CA SER A 41 -10.60 20.82 18.47
C SER A 41 -10.14 20.35 17.09
N VAL A 42 -10.55 21.08 16.05
CA VAL A 42 -10.01 20.97 14.68
C VAL A 42 -8.98 22.07 14.36
N ARG A 43 -8.57 22.81 15.39
CA ARG A 43 -7.54 23.83 15.34
C ARG A 43 -6.47 23.56 16.40
N ASP A 44 -5.23 23.83 16.05
CA ASP A 44 -4.10 23.65 16.97
C ASP A 44 -4.03 24.79 17.99
N SER A 45 -3.70 24.45 19.23
CA SER A 45 -3.60 25.42 20.33
C SER A 45 -2.37 26.33 20.24
N ILE A 46 -1.34 25.96 19.48
CA ILE A 46 -0.09 26.73 19.38
C ILE A 46 -0.17 27.75 18.25
N ASP A 47 -0.66 27.34 17.08
CA ASP A 47 -0.65 28.19 15.89
C ASP A 47 -2.04 28.52 15.32
N GLY A 48 -3.13 28.01 15.90
CA GLY A 48 -4.51 28.30 15.48
C GLY A 48 -4.90 27.77 14.10
N ALA A 49 -4.01 27.05 13.42
CA ALA A 49 -4.25 26.51 12.09
C ALA A 49 -5.05 25.21 12.15
N ILE A 50 -5.62 24.79 11.01
CA ILE A 50 -6.37 23.52 10.91
C ILE A 50 -5.46 22.37 11.31
N ASP A 51 -5.88 21.60 12.31
CA ASP A 51 -5.11 20.49 12.86
C ASP A 51 -6.05 19.40 13.36
N LEU A 52 -5.90 18.18 12.84
CA LEU A 52 -6.72 17.03 13.19
C LEU A 52 -6.08 16.18 14.30
N SER A 53 -5.03 16.62 14.97
CA SER A 53 -4.37 15.83 16.01
C SER A 53 -5.32 15.48 17.15
N ASP A 54 -6.09 16.45 17.64
CA ASP A 54 -7.03 16.24 18.75
C ASP A 54 -8.21 15.39 18.31
N TYR A 55 -8.67 15.56 17.08
CA TYR A 55 -9.66 14.67 16.47
C TYR A 55 -9.14 13.23 16.41
N ILE A 56 -7.92 13.00 15.95
CA ILE A 56 -7.32 11.66 15.88
C ILE A 56 -7.11 11.06 17.29
N ILE A 57 -6.76 11.87 18.28
CA ILE A 57 -6.50 11.35 19.64
C ILE A 57 -7.80 11.08 20.40
N TYR A 58 -8.79 11.98 20.27
CA TYR A 58 -9.96 12.02 21.15
C TYR A 58 -11.28 11.61 20.47
N ALA A 59 -11.36 11.66 19.15
CA ALA A 59 -12.51 11.18 18.38
C ALA A 59 -12.32 9.71 17.92
N HIS A 60 -11.81 8.85 18.82
CA HIS A 60 -11.57 7.42 18.56
C HIS A 60 -10.65 7.10 17.37
N GLY A 61 -9.85 8.06 16.90
CA GLY A 61 -8.83 7.83 15.87
C GLY A 61 -9.35 7.60 14.47
N PHE A 62 -10.63 7.80 14.20
CA PHE A 62 -11.22 7.61 12.87
C PHE A 62 -10.85 8.76 11.94
N ILE A 63 -10.29 8.46 10.77
CA ILE A 63 -10.02 9.40 9.69
C ILE A 63 -10.52 8.76 8.40
N VAL A 64 -11.25 9.53 7.59
CA VAL A 64 -11.53 9.12 6.21
C VAL A 64 -10.50 9.82 5.32
N VAL A 65 -9.70 9.03 4.61
CA VAL A 65 -8.71 9.54 3.66
C VAL A 65 -9.29 9.39 2.25
N PRO A 66 -9.92 10.44 1.68
CA PRO A 66 -10.30 10.42 0.27
C PRO A 66 -9.02 10.47 -0.56
N THR A 67 -8.92 9.57 -1.53
CA THR A 67 -7.77 9.47 -2.42
C THR A 67 -8.28 9.51 -3.85
N ILE A 68 -7.64 10.29 -4.71
CA ILE A 68 -7.87 10.23 -6.15
C ILE A 68 -6.85 9.25 -6.72
N ILE A 69 -7.34 8.32 -7.53
CA ILE A 69 -6.51 7.38 -8.27
C ILE A 69 -6.41 7.93 -9.70
N THR A 70 -5.21 8.38 -10.08
CA THR A 70 -4.95 8.74 -11.49
C THR A 70 -3.96 7.78 -12.13
N GLU A 71 -3.79 6.59 -11.54
CA GLU A 71 -2.95 5.52 -12.08
C GLU A 71 -3.32 5.27 -13.55
N PRO A 72 -2.42 5.54 -14.50
CA PRO A 72 -2.73 5.39 -15.92
C PRO A 72 -3.16 3.96 -16.27
N ALA A 73 -2.56 2.95 -15.60
CA ALA A 73 -2.94 1.55 -15.76
C ALA A 73 -4.40 1.24 -15.36
N LEU A 74 -5.02 2.11 -14.56
CA LEU A 74 -6.42 1.99 -14.10
C LEU A 74 -7.38 2.96 -14.82
N GLY A 75 -6.98 3.48 -15.98
CA GLY A 75 -7.79 4.40 -16.78
C GLY A 75 -7.65 5.87 -16.41
N GLY A 76 -6.61 6.24 -15.64
CA GLY A 76 -6.20 7.63 -15.41
C GLY A 76 -7.11 8.46 -14.50
N ILE A 77 -8.25 7.92 -14.06
CA ILE A 77 -9.17 8.57 -13.12
C ILE A 77 -9.84 7.52 -12.23
N GLY A 78 -10.12 7.88 -10.98
CA GLY A 78 -10.68 6.98 -9.99
C GLY A 78 -10.66 7.59 -8.60
N GLY A 79 -11.32 6.94 -7.67
CA GLY A 79 -11.41 7.36 -6.29
C GLY A 79 -11.27 6.18 -5.34
N ALA A 80 -10.67 6.42 -4.19
CA ALA A 80 -10.67 5.50 -3.07
C ALA A 80 -11.09 6.23 -1.79
N ILE A 81 -11.75 5.50 -0.92
CA ILE A 81 -12.08 5.92 0.44
C ILE A 81 -11.38 4.94 1.37
N VAL A 82 -10.51 5.48 2.22
CA VAL A 82 -9.76 4.70 3.21
C VAL A 82 -10.17 5.16 4.60
N PRO A 83 -11.20 4.55 5.22
CA PRO A 83 -11.47 4.74 6.63
C PRO A 83 -10.37 4.10 7.47
N VAL A 84 -9.73 4.88 8.34
CA VAL A 84 -8.61 4.46 9.18
C VAL A 84 -8.88 4.82 10.63
N PHE A 85 -8.66 3.88 11.53
CA PHE A 85 -8.61 4.05 12.98
C PHE A 85 -7.16 4.02 13.45
N LEU A 86 -6.71 5.10 14.09
CA LEU A 86 -5.38 5.22 14.69
C LEU A 86 -5.47 5.13 16.21
N LYS A 87 -4.83 4.11 16.79
CA LYS A 87 -4.67 3.98 18.24
C LYS A 87 -3.24 4.29 18.63
N LYS A 88 -3.03 5.44 19.29
CA LYS A 88 -1.73 5.84 19.80
C LYS A 88 -1.39 5.07 21.08
N HIS A 89 -0.13 4.65 21.20
CA HIS A 89 0.40 4.04 22.42
C HIS A 89 1.25 5.05 23.20
N ALA A 90 1.19 4.96 24.54
CA ALA A 90 2.13 5.67 25.38
C ALA A 90 3.55 5.08 25.21
N PRO A 91 4.61 5.89 25.32
CA PRO A 91 5.97 5.36 25.35
C PRO A 91 6.13 4.36 26.50
N VAL A 92 6.84 3.26 26.24
CA VAL A 92 7.06 2.19 27.22
C VAL A 92 8.50 2.26 27.72
N ILE A 93 8.70 2.07 29.01
CA ILE A 93 10.05 1.92 29.58
C ILE A 93 10.38 0.43 29.51
N ASP A 94 11.38 0.06 28.73
CA ASP A 94 11.88 -1.32 28.69
C ASP A 94 12.59 -1.66 30.01
N GLU A 95 12.74 -2.96 30.30
CA GLU A 95 13.43 -3.49 31.51
C GLU A 95 14.83 -2.87 31.73
N ASN A 96 15.48 -2.43 30.66
CA ASN A 96 16.79 -1.78 30.68
C ASN A 96 16.72 -0.26 30.96
N GLY A 97 15.59 0.27 31.41
CA GLY A 97 15.35 1.69 31.69
C GLY A 97 15.23 2.59 30.46
N LYS A 98 15.35 2.05 29.23
CA LYS A 98 15.26 2.84 27.99
C LYS A 98 13.81 3.06 27.58
N LYS A 99 13.47 4.32 27.27
CA LYS A 99 12.17 4.71 26.73
C LYS A 99 12.07 4.28 25.27
N ARG A 100 11.14 3.38 24.97
CA ARG A 100 10.82 2.90 23.62
C ARG A 100 9.52 3.56 23.15
N ILE A 101 9.60 4.20 21.99
CA ILE A 101 8.42 4.74 21.30
C ILE A 101 7.76 3.57 20.55
N VAL A 102 6.47 3.38 20.77
CA VAL A 102 5.67 2.35 20.09
C VAL A 102 4.85 3.04 19.01
N ASN A 103 4.94 2.53 17.78
CA ASN A 103 4.16 3.02 16.65
C ASN A 103 2.65 2.85 16.92
N PRO A 104 1.79 3.77 16.47
CA PRO A 104 0.35 3.62 16.62
C PRO A 104 -0.15 2.36 15.91
N ASP A 105 -1.17 1.70 16.47
CA ASP A 105 -1.91 0.68 15.73
C ASP A 105 -2.78 1.40 14.69
N ILE A 106 -2.83 0.83 13.49
CA ILE A 106 -3.60 1.32 12.36
C ILE A 106 -4.57 0.20 11.98
N THR A 107 -5.87 0.47 11.92
CA THR A 107 -6.88 -0.47 11.42
C THR A 107 -7.75 0.25 10.43
N GLY A 108 -7.96 -0.29 9.25
CA GLY A 108 -8.73 0.40 8.24
C GLY A 108 -9.38 -0.51 7.23
N GLY A 109 -10.26 0.10 6.46
CA GLY A 109 -10.79 -0.46 5.22
C GLY A 109 -10.25 0.31 4.03
N ILE A 110 -10.37 -0.28 2.86
CA ILE A 110 -10.20 0.41 1.59
C ILE A 110 -11.36 0.02 0.69
N GLY A 111 -11.96 1.00 0.02
CA GLY A 111 -12.85 0.80 -1.11
C GLY A 111 -12.41 1.71 -2.24
N MET A 112 -12.17 1.18 -3.42
CA MET A 112 -11.78 1.97 -4.59
C MET A 112 -12.56 1.60 -5.84
N TYR A 113 -12.69 2.58 -6.73
CA TYR A 113 -13.31 2.45 -8.04
C TYR A 113 -12.60 3.36 -9.04
N THR A 114 -12.45 2.92 -10.29
CA THR A 114 -11.66 3.64 -11.31
C THR A 114 -12.38 3.72 -12.65
N GLY A 115 -11.89 4.59 -13.53
CA GLY A 115 -12.49 4.94 -14.81
C GLY A 115 -12.51 3.77 -15.80
N ASN A 116 -11.56 2.84 -15.70
CA ASN A 116 -11.60 1.60 -16.46
C ASN A 116 -12.48 0.50 -15.83
N LYS A 117 -13.37 0.87 -14.89
CA LYS A 117 -14.28 -0.02 -14.17
C LYS A 117 -13.60 -1.00 -13.21
N SER A 118 -12.33 -0.78 -12.87
CA SER A 118 -11.69 -1.57 -11.81
C SER A 118 -12.20 -1.16 -10.45
N TRP A 119 -12.40 -2.12 -9.56
CA TRP A 119 -12.76 -1.88 -8.18
C TRP A 119 -12.08 -2.87 -7.23
N MET A 120 -11.87 -2.43 -5.99
CA MET A 120 -11.36 -3.28 -4.92
C MET A 120 -11.97 -2.88 -3.59
N ALA A 121 -12.19 -3.86 -2.74
CA ALA A 121 -12.52 -3.66 -1.35
C ALA A 121 -11.66 -4.55 -0.45
N GLY A 122 -11.24 -4.03 0.70
CA GLY A 122 -10.43 -4.79 1.64
C GLY A 122 -10.35 -4.15 3.00
N ALA A 123 -9.69 -4.86 3.92
CA ALA A 123 -9.40 -4.39 5.26
C ALA A 123 -7.96 -4.72 5.62
N PHE A 124 -7.39 -3.91 6.50
CA PHE A 124 -6.04 -4.09 6.98
C PHE A 124 -5.91 -3.68 8.44
N ARG A 125 -4.93 -4.27 9.11
CA ARG A 125 -4.50 -3.89 10.44
C ARG A 125 -3.00 -4.02 10.57
N SER A 126 -2.37 -2.97 11.07
CA SER A 126 -0.97 -2.95 11.50
C SER A 126 -0.95 -2.63 12.99
N GLY A 127 -0.30 -3.44 13.81
CA GLY A 127 -0.29 -3.23 15.25
C GLY A 127 0.94 -3.81 15.93
N SER A 128 1.00 -3.62 17.24
CA SER A 128 2.12 -4.10 18.05
C SER A 128 1.67 -4.94 19.25
N PHE A 129 2.27 -6.12 19.41
CA PHE A 129 2.27 -6.84 20.68
C PHE A 129 3.38 -6.26 21.57
N ILE A 130 3.03 -5.22 22.34
CA ILE A 130 3.98 -4.39 23.09
C ILE A 130 4.89 -5.21 24.00
N LYS A 131 4.31 -6.10 24.83
CA LYS A 131 5.04 -6.95 25.78
C LYS A 131 5.95 -7.94 25.06
N ALA A 132 5.45 -8.56 23.99
CA ALA A 132 6.22 -9.49 23.18
C ALA A 132 7.23 -8.79 22.26
N ARG A 133 7.31 -7.45 22.22
CA ARG A 133 8.15 -6.70 21.27
C ARG A 133 7.96 -7.17 19.83
N MET A 134 6.73 -7.49 19.44
CA MET A 134 6.40 -7.91 18.08
C MET A 134 5.50 -6.86 17.42
N THR A 135 5.66 -6.69 16.12
CA THR A 135 4.73 -5.97 15.26
C THR A 135 4.08 -6.96 14.31
N TYR A 136 2.84 -6.70 13.93
CA TYR A 136 2.16 -7.52 12.94
C TYR A 136 1.42 -6.64 11.94
N LYS A 137 1.29 -7.16 10.73
CA LYS A 137 0.44 -6.62 9.69
C LYS A 137 -0.43 -7.75 9.17
N VAL A 138 -1.70 -7.45 8.93
CA VAL A 138 -2.62 -8.34 8.25
C VAL A 138 -3.46 -7.51 7.29
N MET A 139 -3.66 -8.02 6.09
CA MET A 139 -4.49 -7.42 5.05
C MET A 139 -5.24 -8.52 4.33
N ALA A 140 -6.50 -8.27 4.01
CA ALA A 140 -7.29 -9.11 3.14
C ALA A 140 -8.16 -8.25 2.23
N GLY A 141 -8.35 -8.65 0.99
CA GLY A 141 -9.16 -7.91 0.06
C GLY A 141 -9.55 -8.72 -1.16
N TYR A 142 -10.51 -8.18 -1.90
CA TYR A 142 -10.95 -8.71 -3.18
C TYR A 142 -11.08 -7.57 -4.17
N GLY A 143 -10.69 -7.82 -5.41
CA GLY A 143 -10.81 -6.84 -6.48
C GLY A 143 -11.15 -7.47 -7.82
N ASP A 144 -11.78 -6.66 -8.66
CA ASP A 144 -12.00 -6.88 -10.07
C ASP A 144 -11.24 -5.75 -10.80
N ILE A 145 -10.03 -6.05 -11.27
CA ILE A 145 -9.07 -5.06 -11.75
C ILE A 145 -8.78 -5.28 -13.23
N ASN A 146 -9.02 -4.25 -14.03
CA ASN A 146 -8.58 -4.16 -15.40
C ASN A 146 -7.18 -3.54 -15.44
N MET A 147 -6.21 -4.28 -15.97
CA MET A 147 -4.83 -3.82 -16.12
C MET A 147 -4.30 -4.10 -17.52
N SER A 148 -3.39 -3.25 -17.98
CA SER A 148 -2.70 -3.43 -19.25
C SER A 148 -1.27 -3.92 -19.01
N PHE A 149 -0.87 -4.95 -19.74
CA PHE A 149 0.48 -5.49 -19.79
C PHE A 149 1.04 -5.35 -21.20
N TYR A 150 2.37 -5.28 -21.31
CA TYR A 150 3.00 -4.90 -22.57
C TYR A 150 4.05 -5.92 -23.01
N GLU A 151 4.08 -6.19 -24.30
CA GLU A 151 5.12 -6.99 -24.95
C GLU A 151 5.92 -6.12 -25.90
N ASN A 152 7.25 -6.16 -25.77
CA ASN A 152 8.15 -5.45 -26.68
C ASN A 152 8.32 -6.29 -27.95
N LEU A 153 7.89 -5.79 -29.11
CA LEU A 153 8.18 -6.46 -30.37
C LEU A 153 9.63 -6.20 -30.83
N PRO A 154 10.24 -7.12 -31.60
CA PRO A 154 11.53 -6.90 -32.26
C PRO A 154 11.55 -5.66 -33.18
N THR A 155 10.37 -5.20 -33.62
CA THR A 155 10.17 -4.00 -34.43
C THR A 155 10.25 -2.68 -33.63
N GLY A 156 10.41 -2.76 -32.30
CA GLY A 156 10.47 -1.60 -31.41
C GLY A 156 9.12 -0.98 -31.04
N LYS A 157 8.00 -1.56 -31.50
CA LYS A 157 6.65 -1.17 -31.06
C LYS A 157 6.17 -2.07 -29.94
N ASP A 158 5.57 -1.48 -28.91
CA ASP A 158 4.95 -2.23 -27.83
C ASP A 158 3.52 -2.65 -28.22
N LEU A 159 3.19 -3.90 -27.92
CA LEU A 159 1.82 -4.41 -27.97
C LEU A 159 1.21 -4.36 -26.57
N GLU A 160 0.06 -3.68 -26.46
CA GLU A 160 -0.73 -3.61 -25.23
C GLU A 160 -1.73 -4.77 -25.18
N PHE A 161 -1.75 -5.50 -24.07
CA PHE A 161 -2.72 -6.55 -23.76
C PHE A 161 -3.51 -6.18 -22.51
N LYS A 162 -4.83 -6.11 -22.65
CA LYS A 162 -5.74 -5.76 -21.56
C LYS A 162 -6.22 -7.02 -20.86
N PHE A 163 -6.11 -7.06 -19.55
CA PHE A 163 -6.49 -8.21 -18.73
C PHE A 163 -7.47 -7.77 -17.65
N ASN A 164 -8.43 -8.65 -17.35
CA ASN A 164 -9.33 -8.51 -16.21
C ASN A 164 -8.96 -9.54 -15.13
N PHE A 165 -8.59 -9.07 -13.95
CA PHE A 165 -8.20 -9.87 -12.81
C PHE A 165 -9.30 -9.84 -11.75
N LYS A 166 -9.91 -10.99 -11.49
CA LYS A 166 -10.73 -11.19 -10.30
C LYS A 166 -9.87 -11.88 -9.26
N SER A 167 -9.43 -11.14 -8.25
CA SER A 167 -8.39 -11.62 -7.34
C SER A 167 -8.77 -11.42 -5.88
N PHE A 168 -8.58 -12.46 -5.09
CA PHE A 168 -8.53 -12.39 -3.63
C PHE A 168 -7.07 -12.30 -3.19
N VAL A 169 -6.79 -11.38 -2.28
CA VAL A 169 -5.47 -11.22 -1.67
C VAL A 169 -5.56 -11.35 -0.16
N PHE A 170 -4.62 -12.09 0.42
CA PHE A 170 -4.37 -12.13 1.85
C PHE A 170 -2.88 -11.98 2.11
N TYR A 171 -2.51 -11.06 2.99
CA TYR A 171 -1.13 -10.84 3.38
C TYR A 171 -1.03 -10.75 4.90
N THR A 172 -0.03 -11.40 5.48
CA THR A 172 0.29 -11.28 6.89
C THR A 172 1.79 -11.26 7.12
N GLN A 173 2.23 -10.52 8.14
CA GLN A 173 3.63 -10.40 8.53
C GLN A 173 3.69 -10.25 10.04
N VAL A 174 4.65 -10.92 10.68
CA VAL A 174 4.94 -10.77 12.10
C VAL A 174 6.43 -10.57 12.28
N LEU A 175 6.84 -9.42 12.83
CA LEU A 175 8.25 -9.09 13.07
C LEU A 175 8.52 -8.94 14.55
N LYS A 176 9.50 -9.68 15.06
CA LYS A 176 10.02 -9.56 16.42
C LYS A 176 11.17 -8.55 16.46
N GLN A 177 11.10 -7.57 17.34
CA GLN A 177 12.20 -6.65 17.61
C GLN A 177 13.29 -7.32 18.45
N PHE A 178 14.54 -7.05 18.11
CA PHE A 178 15.72 -7.58 18.82
C PHE A 178 16.18 -6.65 19.95
N ARG A 179 17.39 -6.88 20.50
CA ARG A 179 18.01 -6.05 21.55
C ARG A 179 18.05 -4.56 21.15
N ASN A 180 18.37 -4.28 19.88
CA ASN A 180 18.15 -2.96 19.31
C ASN A 180 16.72 -2.93 18.73
N PRO A 181 15.79 -2.14 19.30
CA PRO A 181 14.39 -2.15 18.90
C PRO A 181 14.15 -1.60 17.49
N LYS A 182 15.18 -1.03 16.86
CA LYS A 182 15.15 -0.63 15.45
C LYS A 182 15.24 -1.81 14.51
N TRP A 183 15.91 -2.89 14.92
CA TRP A 183 16.00 -4.12 14.15
C TRP A 183 14.85 -5.06 14.51
N SER A 184 14.23 -5.62 13.49
CA SER A 184 13.22 -6.66 13.63
C SER A 184 13.29 -7.67 12.50
N ALA A 185 12.86 -8.90 12.77
CA ALA A 185 12.70 -9.91 11.73
C ALA A 185 11.59 -10.89 12.09
N GLY A 186 11.08 -11.59 11.09
CA GLY A 186 10.12 -12.66 11.30
C GLY A 186 9.43 -13.10 10.02
N PRO A 187 8.45 -14.01 10.13
CA PRO A 187 7.79 -14.60 8.98
C PRO A 187 6.78 -13.65 8.33
N GLN A 188 6.51 -13.93 7.06
CA GLN A 188 5.43 -13.34 6.30
C GLN A 188 4.81 -14.34 5.34
N TYR A 189 3.60 -14.06 4.92
CA TYR A 189 2.84 -14.92 4.02
C TYR A 189 1.96 -14.07 3.11
N LEU A 190 1.94 -14.43 1.82
CA LEU A 190 1.09 -13.82 0.79
C LEU A 190 0.32 -14.94 0.08
N LEU A 191 -0.99 -14.81 0.02
CA LEU A 191 -1.87 -15.61 -0.80
C LEU A 191 -2.57 -14.71 -1.82
N LEU A 192 -2.53 -15.12 -3.07
CA LEU A 192 -3.20 -14.47 -4.19
C LEU A 192 -3.91 -15.54 -5.02
N ASP A 193 -5.23 -15.61 -4.91
CA ASP A 193 -6.08 -16.43 -5.78
C ASP A 193 -6.63 -15.53 -6.89
N SER A 194 -6.35 -15.85 -8.14
CA SER A 194 -6.69 -15.00 -9.28
C SER A 194 -7.37 -15.77 -10.40
N LYS A 195 -8.42 -15.16 -10.96
CA LYS A 195 -9.03 -15.55 -12.23
C LYS A 195 -8.81 -14.44 -13.24
N ILE A 196 -8.10 -14.76 -14.30
CA ILE A 196 -7.74 -13.81 -15.35
C ILE A 196 -8.66 -14.04 -16.55
N LYS A 197 -9.13 -12.95 -17.16
CA LYS A 197 -9.79 -12.97 -18.46
C LYS A 197 -9.06 -12.07 -19.43
N LEU A 198 -8.86 -12.57 -20.65
CA LEU A 198 -8.40 -11.78 -21.78
C LEU A 198 -9.62 -11.48 -22.67
N PRO A 199 -9.94 -10.21 -22.97
CA PRO A 199 -11.09 -9.84 -23.77
C PRO A 199 -10.86 -9.93 -25.30
N GLY A 200 -9.68 -10.33 -25.77
CA GLY A 200 -9.34 -10.42 -27.20
C GLY A 200 -8.76 -11.78 -27.60
N ASP A 201 -8.73 -12.05 -28.91
CA ASP A 201 -8.32 -13.35 -29.47
C ASP A 201 -6.79 -13.53 -29.57
N ASN A 202 -6.03 -12.43 -29.56
CA ASN A 202 -4.56 -12.48 -29.61
C ASN A 202 -3.99 -12.74 -28.22
N LEU A 203 -3.49 -13.96 -28.00
CA LEU A 203 -2.81 -14.33 -26.76
C LEU A 203 -1.36 -13.80 -26.77
N PRO A 204 -0.92 -13.06 -25.74
CA PRO A 204 0.47 -12.67 -25.60
C PRO A 204 1.37 -13.88 -25.36
N SER A 205 2.63 -13.80 -25.80
CA SER A 205 3.57 -14.93 -25.70
C SER A 205 3.90 -15.32 -24.26
N PHE A 206 3.80 -14.35 -23.33
CA PHE A 206 4.10 -14.54 -21.91
C PHE A 206 2.96 -15.21 -21.13
N LEU A 207 1.74 -15.25 -21.68
CA LEU A 207 0.57 -15.80 -21.00
C LEU A 207 0.53 -17.32 -21.13
N LYS A 208 0.46 -18.01 -20.00
CA LYS A 208 0.38 -19.48 -19.95
C LYS A 208 -1.05 -19.92 -19.64
N PRO A 209 -1.50 -21.10 -20.10
CA PRO A 209 -2.84 -21.62 -19.80
C PRO A 209 -3.18 -21.67 -18.30
N LYS A 210 -2.17 -21.95 -17.45
CA LYS A 210 -2.37 -21.97 -15.99
C LYS A 210 -2.68 -20.58 -15.39
N ASP A 211 -2.33 -19.49 -16.07
CA ASP A 211 -2.53 -18.14 -15.54
C ASP A 211 -4.01 -17.73 -15.53
N PHE A 212 -4.89 -18.35 -16.32
CA PHE A 212 -6.32 -18.03 -16.36
C PHE A 212 -7.03 -18.27 -15.02
N LYS A 213 -6.57 -19.27 -14.26
CA LYS A 213 -7.04 -19.53 -12.91
C LYS A 213 -5.86 -20.08 -12.12
N SER A 214 -5.34 -19.26 -11.22
CA SER A 214 -4.10 -19.57 -10.54
C SER A 214 -4.10 -19.11 -9.09
N THR A 215 -3.50 -19.92 -8.22
CA THR A 215 -3.19 -19.61 -6.83
C THR A 215 -1.69 -19.39 -6.69
N VAL A 216 -1.32 -18.26 -6.11
CA VAL A 216 0.06 -17.99 -5.66
C VAL A 216 0.05 -17.99 -4.14
N SER A 217 0.77 -18.93 -3.55
CA SER A 217 0.94 -19.06 -2.11
C SER A 217 2.42 -18.91 -1.79
N GLN A 218 2.77 -17.85 -1.07
CA GLN A 218 4.15 -17.48 -0.79
C GLN A 218 4.42 -17.38 0.70
N PHE A 219 5.29 -18.26 1.20
CA PHE A 219 5.84 -18.15 2.55
C PHE A 219 7.19 -17.44 2.50
N GLY A 220 7.50 -16.66 3.53
CA GLY A 220 8.64 -15.77 3.48
C GLY A 220 9.15 -15.33 4.83
N GLY A 221 10.28 -14.65 4.80
CA GLY A 221 10.88 -13.96 5.93
C GLY A 221 11.12 -12.50 5.58
N ALA A 222 11.09 -11.64 6.59
CA ALA A 222 11.46 -10.24 6.44
C ALA A 222 12.43 -9.83 7.53
N ILE A 223 13.37 -8.96 7.18
CA ILE A 223 14.30 -8.30 8.09
C ILE A 223 14.16 -6.80 7.85
N GLN A 224 14.03 -6.04 8.93
CA GLN A 224 13.84 -4.60 8.87
C GLN A 224 14.71 -3.90 9.91
N PHE A 225 15.34 -2.82 9.48
CA PHE A 225 15.82 -1.75 10.35
C PHE A 225 14.97 -0.51 10.13
N ASP A 226 14.31 0.01 11.16
CA ASP A 226 13.63 1.32 11.10
C ASP A 226 14.20 2.27 12.17
N GLY A 227 15.05 3.19 11.72
CA GLY A 227 15.65 4.23 12.53
C GLY A 227 15.08 5.61 12.28
N ARG A 228 13.97 5.73 11.55
CA ARG A 228 13.34 7.01 11.21
C ARG A 228 12.72 7.65 12.45
N ASP A 229 12.66 8.98 12.45
CA ASP A 229 12.05 9.73 13.56
C ASP A 229 10.51 9.72 13.55
N ASN A 230 9.91 9.41 12.40
CA ASN A 230 8.46 9.30 12.24
C ASN A 230 8.11 8.30 11.14
N ILE A 231 7.00 7.58 11.28
CA ILE A 231 6.57 6.59 10.28
C ILE A 231 5.81 7.21 9.10
N PHE A 232 5.13 8.34 9.32
CA PHE A 232 4.29 9.00 8.32
C PHE A 232 5.10 9.97 7.48
N THR A 233 5.73 10.96 8.12
CA THR A 233 6.55 11.98 7.44
C THR A 233 7.90 12.10 8.15
N PRO A 234 8.89 11.26 7.79
CA PRO A 234 10.21 11.32 8.39
C PRO A 234 10.93 12.63 8.02
N ASP A 235 11.71 13.16 8.96
CA ASP A 235 12.65 14.27 8.72
C ASP A 235 14.10 13.78 8.78
N LYS A 236 14.34 12.67 9.47
CA LYS A 236 15.68 12.11 9.66
C LYS A 236 15.64 10.59 9.88
N GLY A 237 16.76 9.96 9.54
CA GLY A 237 17.01 8.55 9.80
C GLY A 237 16.78 7.69 8.57
N ILE A 238 17.04 6.40 8.72
CA ILE A 238 17.01 5.44 7.62
C ILE A 238 16.07 4.29 7.94
N ARG A 239 15.47 3.73 6.90
CA ARG A 239 14.78 2.46 6.93
C ARG A 239 15.41 1.53 5.90
N LEU A 240 15.83 0.35 6.34
CA LEU A 240 16.29 -0.74 5.50
C LEU A 240 15.30 -1.89 5.66
N GLN A 241 14.89 -2.50 4.56
CA GLN A 241 14.02 -3.66 4.58
C GLN A 241 14.47 -4.66 3.51
N SER A 242 14.48 -5.92 3.90
CA SER A 242 14.68 -7.06 3.01
C SER A 242 13.52 -8.03 3.22
N ASP A 243 12.82 -8.32 2.14
CA ASP A 243 11.74 -9.30 2.10
C ASP A 243 12.15 -10.46 1.21
N PHE A 244 11.91 -11.67 1.69
CA PHE A 244 12.11 -12.90 0.97
C PHE A 244 10.78 -13.65 0.88
N PHE A 245 10.44 -14.15 -0.30
CA PHE A 245 9.24 -14.96 -0.55
C PHE A 245 9.59 -16.19 -1.38
N TRP A 246 9.00 -17.31 -1.03
CA TRP A 246 9.11 -18.59 -1.71
C TRP A 246 7.72 -19.14 -2.01
N SER A 247 7.51 -19.52 -3.27
CA SER A 247 6.29 -20.09 -3.83
C SER A 247 6.61 -21.50 -4.32
N ASP A 248 5.78 -22.48 -3.96
CA ASP A 248 5.94 -23.90 -4.31
C ASP A 248 4.63 -24.67 -4.17
N ASP A 249 4.49 -25.79 -4.88
CA ASP A 249 3.32 -26.67 -4.79
C ASP A 249 3.05 -27.16 -3.36
N ILE A 250 4.08 -27.39 -2.54
CA ILE A 250 3.91 -27.77 -1.12
C ILE A 250 3.16 -26.71 -0.30
N LEU A 251 3.18 -25.45 -0.75
CA LEU A 251 2.44 -24.34 -0.14
C LEU A 251 1.06 -24.15 -0.76
N GLY A 252 0.67 -24.99 -1.74
CA GLY A 252 -0.54 -24.83 -2.55
C GLY A 252 -0.43 -23.75 -3.63
N SER A 253 0.78 -23.49 -4.12
CA SER A 253 1.04 -22.54 -5.21
C SER A 253 1.10 -23.24 -6.57
N ASP A 254 0.47 -22.68 -7.59
CA ASP A 254 0.59 -23.15 -8.99
C ASP A 254 1.93 -22.74 -9.65
N TYR A 255 2.80 -22.05 -8.92
CA TYR A 255 4.09 -21.53 -9.40
C TYR A 255 5.21 -21.82 -8.42
N ASP A 256 6.36 -22.19 -9.00
CA ASP A 256 7.64 -22.36 -8.31
C ASP A 256 8.52 -21.15 -8.56
N ALA A 257 8.64 -20.28 -7.56
CA ALA A 257 9.33 -19.01 -7.70
C ALA A 257 9.85 -18.49 -6.37
N TRP A 258 10.92 -17.70 -6.44
CA TRP A 258 11.52 -17.04 -5.30
C TRP A 258 11.56 -15.54 -5.60
N ARG A 259 11.29 -14.70 -4.61
CA ARG A 259 11.40 -13.24 -4.74
C ARG A 259 12.19 -12.65 -3.58
N VAL A 260 13.08 -11.73 -3.91
CA VAL A 260 13.85 -10.93 -2.97
C VAL A 260 13.56 -9.46 -3.25
N ASN A 261 13.06 -8.74 -2.26
CA ASN A 261 12.85 -7.30 -2.34
C ASN A 261 13.74 -6.60 -1.33
N LEU A 262 14.47 -5.59 -1.77
CA LEU A 262 15.36 -4.77 -0.97
C LEU A 262 14.89 -3.31 -1.07
N SER A 263 14.77 -2.63 0.06
CA SER A 263 14.37 -1.23 0.14
C SER A 263 15.25 -0.51 1.14
N ALA A 264 15.91 0.56 0.69
CA ALA A 264 16.71 1.46 1.49
C ALA A 264 16.19 2.89 1.30
N ILE A 265 15.61 3.46 2.34
CA ILE A 265 15.02 4.80 2.31
C ILE A 265 15.64 5.63 3.43
N GLY A 266 16.29 6.73 3.08
CA GLY A 266 16.96 7.63 4.02
C GLY A 266 16.43 9.05 3.93
N TYR A 267 16.39 9.74 5.07
CA TYR A 267 16.07 11.16 5.17
C TYR A 267 17.13 11.89 5.99
N HIS A 268 17.49 13.08 5.53
CA HIS A 268 18.48 13.93 6.17
C HIS A 268 18.03 15.41 6.16
N PRO A 269 17.99 16.09 7.32
CA PRO A 269 17.68 17.51 7.39
C PRO A 269 18.90 18.32 6.96
N ILE A 270 18.95 18.74 5.69
CA ILE A 270 20.01 19.61 5.13
C ILE A 270 20.03 20.94 5.87
N THR A 271 18.85 21.47 6.19
CA THR A 271 18.66 22.61 7.09
C THR A 271 17.47 22.35 8.01
N LYS A 272 17.13 23.30 8.89
CA LYS A 272 15.92 23.22 9.72
C LYS A 272 14.61 23.18 8.91
N LYS A 273 14.63 23.62 7.65
CA LYS A 273 13.45 23.69 6.77
C LYS A 273 13.58 22.86 5.51
N LEU A 274 14.77 22.40 5.15
CA LEU A 274 15.02 21.64 3.93
C LEU A 274 15.45 20.22 4.30
N ILE A 275 14.65 19.23 3.87
CA ILE A 275 14.86 17.81 4.14
C ILE A 275 15.15 17.15 2.80
N GLY A 276 16.29 16.47 2.70
CA GLY A 276 16.62 15.61 1.58
C GLY A 276 16.26 14.16 1.87
N GLY A 277 15.81 13.45 0.85
CA GLY A 277 15.50 12.04 0.88
C GLY A 277 16.17 11.30 -0.26
N LEU A 278 16.53 10.04 -0.01
CA LEU A 278 17.00 9.10 -1.02
C LEU A 278 16.27 7.76 -0.83
N ARG A 279 15.73 7.23 -1.92
CA ARG A 279 15.13 5.90 -2.03
C ARG A 279 15.94 5.07 -3.01
N ILE A 280 16.30 3.86 -2.61
CA ILE A 280 16.87 2.82 -3.47
C ILE A 280 16.07 1.56 -3.21
N GLU A 281 15.54 0.97 -4.27
CA GLU A 281 14.82 -0.30 -4.22
C GLU A 281 15.31 -1.25 -5.30
N GLY A 282 15.33 -2.53 -4.96
CA GLY A 282 15.67 -3.59 -5.88
C GLY A 282 14.77 -4.79 -5.65
N GLU A 283 14.19 -5.31 -6.71
CA GLU A 283 13.39 -6.54 -6.68
C GLU A 283 13.99 -7.54 -7.65
N GLN A 284 14.07 -8.80 -7.22
CA GLN A 284 14.57 -9.90 -8.03
C GLN A 284 13.66 -11.10 -7.87
N ALA A 285 13.21 -11.64 -8.99
CA ALA A 285 12.49 -12.89 -9.07
C ALA A 285 13.35 -13.98 -9.73
N PHE A 286 13.20 -15.20 -9.23
CA PHE A 286 13.84 -16.41 -9.73
C PHE A 286 12.79 -17.49 -10.01
N GLY A 287 13.16 -18.49 -10.81
CA GLY A 287 12.24 -19.55 -11.23
C GLY A 287 11.22 -19.07 -12.26
N SER A 288 9.97 -19.48 -12.10
CA SER A 288 8.88 -19.22 -13.04
C SER A 288 7.68 -18.54 -12.38
N PRO A 289 7.82 -17.30 -11.86
CA PRO A 289 6.68 -16.56 -11.33
C PRO A 289 5.65 -16.28 -12.44
N PRO A 290 4.38 -16.01 -12.07
CA PRO A 290 3.42 -15.48 -13.03
C PRO A 290 3.86 -14.11 -13.56
N PHE A 291 3.47 -13.78 -14.79
CA PHE A 291 3.83 -12.51 -15.43
C PHE A 291 3.38 -11.28 -14.61
N TYR A 292 2.24 -11.38 -13.93
CA TYR A 292 1.68 -10.31 -13.10
C TYR A 292 2.37 -10.13 -11.74
N LEU A 293 3.32 -11.01 -11.37
CA LEU A 293 4.19 -10.88 -10.19
C LEU A 293 5.67 -10.69 -10.53
N LEU A 294 5.99 -10.50 -11.82
CA LEU A 294 7.33 -10.10 -12.23
C LEU A 294 7.64 -8.70 -11.66
N PRO A 295 8.87 -8.50 -11.13
CA PRO A 295 9.39 -7.20 -10.77
C PRO A 295 9.10 -6.13 -11.81
N GLY A 296 8.67 -4.97 -11.33
CA GLY A 296 8.28 -3.84 -12.17
C GLY A 296 8.91 -2.54 -11.68
N ILE A 297 8.92 -1.53 -12.56
CA ILE A 297 9.34 -0.18 -12.19
C ILE A 297 8.25 0.50 -11.37
N ASN A 298 8.61 0.95 -10.17
CA ASN A 298 7.74 1.68 -9.25
C ASN A 298 8.22 3.14 -9.07
N LEU A 299 7.93 3.96 -10.07
CA LEU A 299 8.18 5.40 -10.09
C LEU A 299 6.86 6.16 -10.27
N ARG A 300 6.71 7.30 -9.59
CA ARG A 300 5.54 8.18 -9.78
C ARG A 300 5.45 8.61 -11.25
N GLY A 301 4.27 8.51 -11.86
CA GLY A 301 4.03 8.85 -13.27
C GLY A 301 4.32 7.72 -14.25
N VAL A 302 4.90 6.60 -13.80
CA VAL A 302 5.12 5.42 -14.65
C VAL A 302 3.97 4.44 -14.43
N PRO A 303 3.24 3.99 -15.47
CA PRO A 303 2.10 3.09 -15.31
C PRO A 303 2.52 1.73 -14.72
N MET A 304 1.73 1.21 -13.79
CA MET A 304 1.99 -0.11 -13.21
C MET A 304 1.94 -1.21 -14.30
N GLY A 305 2.89 -2.15 -14.28
CA GLY A 305 2.98 -3.23 -15.27
C GLY A 305 3.53 -2.82 -16.64
N ARG A 306 3.89 -1.54 -16.83
CA ARG A 306 4.45 -1.04 -18.09
C ARG A 306 5.83 -1.58 -18.41
N TYR A 307 6.72 -1.52 -17.42
CA TYR A 307 8.11 -1.97 -17.52
C TYR A 307 8.34 -3.05 -16.47
N GLN A 308 8.55 -4.27 -16.95
CA GLN A 308 8.74 -5.45 -16.11
C GLN A 308 9.96 -6.26 -16.56
N GLY A 309 10.51 -7.02 -15.62
CA GLY A 309 11.58 -7.97 -15.85
C GLY A 309 11.70 -8.92 -14.67
N LYS A 310 12.66 -9.85 -14.73
CA LYS A 310 13.02 -10.66 -13.55
C LYS A 310 13.73 -9.84 -12.48
N THR A 311 14.24 -8.67 -12.83
CA THR A 311 14.89 -7.73 -11.92
C THR A 311 14.37 -6.34 -12.18
N SER A 312 14.07 -5.58 -11.12
CA SER A 312 13.88 -4.14 -11.21
C SER A 312 14.78 -3.41 -10.21
N LEU A 313 15.32 -2.27 -10.61
CA LEU A 313 16.12 -1.38 -9.79
C LEU A 313 15.53 0.03 -9.91
N VAL A 314 15.32 0.69 -8.77
CA VAL A 314 14.73 2.02 -8.68
C VAL A 314 15.59 2.88 -7.77
N SER A 315 15.88 4.11 -8.21
CA SER A 315 16.45 5.15 -7.35
C SER A 315 15.68 6.45 -7.51
N GLU A 316 15.27 7.06 -6.41
CA GLU A 316 14.54 8.33 -6.42
C GLU A 316 15.10 9.26 -5.33
N VAL A 317 15.28 10.54 -5.68
CA VAL A 317 15.64 11.60 -4.74
C VAL A 317 14.43 12.51 -4.51
N GLU A 318 14.31 13.01 -3.29
CA GLU A 318 13.25 13.95 -2.93
C GLU A 318 13.83 15.09 -2.09
N LEU A 319 13.40 16.31 -2.36
CA LEU A 319 13.69 17.49 -1.55
C LEU A 319 12.37 18.07 -1.07
N ARG A 320 12.19 18.12 0.25
CA ARG A 320 11.03 18.75 0.89
C ARG A 320 11.47 20.04 1.56
N TRP A 321 10.88 21.15 1.14
CA TRP A 321 11.06 22.46 1.74
C TRP A 321 9.83 22.87 2.55
N ASP A 322 9.98 22.92 3.86
CA ASP A 322 8.98 23.41 4.81
C ASP A 322 8.92 24.96 4.75
N LEU A 323 8.31 25.45 3.67
CA LEU A 323 8.29 26.84 3.24
C LEU A 323 7.76 27.78 4.33
N TYR A 324 6.51 27.55 4.76
CA TYR A 324 5.82 28.44 5.69
C TYR A 324 4.83 27.69 6.57
N ARG A 325 5.07 27.76 7.90
CA ARG A 325 4.23 27.14 8.94
C ARG A 325 3.98 25.66 8.65
N ARG A 326 2.78 25.35 8.16
CA ARG A 326 2.30 23.99 7.89
C ARG A 326 2.46 23.56 6.44
N TRP A 327 2.80 24.49 5.55
CA TRP A 327 2.93 24.25 4.13
C TRP A 327 4.36 23.87 3.77
N SER A 328 4.49 22.78 3.04
CA SER A 328 5.74 22.35 2.42
C SER A 328 5.56 22.23 0.92
N LEU A 329 6.61 22.56 0.18
CA LEU A 329 6.77 22.20 -1.21
C LEU A 329 7.75 21.03 -1.30
N MET A 330 7.64 20.25 -2.35
CA MET A 330 8.56 19.16 -2.60
C MET A 330 8.83 18.98 -4.07
N GLY A 331 10.07 18.65 -4.41
CA GLY A 331 10.49 18.25 -5.75
C GLY A 331 11.16 16.89 -5.68
N TYR A 332 10.96 16.08 -6.70
CA TYR A 332 11.55 14.74 -6.77
C TYR A 332 11.86 14.36 -8.21
N ALA A 333 12.83 13.46 -8.35
CA ALA A 333 13.21 12.87 -9.62
C ALA A 333 13.79 11.48 -9.35
N GLY A 334 13.58 10.57 -10.30
CA GLY A 334 13.99 9.20 -10.17
C GLY A 334 14.33 8.56 -11.50
N VAL A 335 15.08 7.48 -11.41
CA VAL A 335 15.48 6.62 -12.52
C VAL A 335 15.29 5.18 -12.11
N ALA A 336 14.96 4.34 -13.08
CA ALA A 336 14.71 2.93 -12.87
C ALA A 336 15.04 2.11 -14.11
N SER A 337 15.32 0.83 -13.89
CA SER A 337 15.57 -0.14 -14.95
C SER A 337 14.90 -1.46 -14.58
N ALA A 338 14.32 -2.12 -15.57
CA ALA A 338 13.81 -3.48 -15.44
C ALA A 338 14.40 -4.35 -16.55
N PHE A 339 14.95 -5.49 -16.16
CA PHE A 339 15.69 -6.40 -17.05
C PHE A 339 15.53 -7.85 -16.58
N ASN A 340 15.88 -8.80 -17.45
CA ASN A 340 15.76 -10.23 -17.16
C ASN A 340 17.08 -10.86 -16.70
N ASP A 341 18.19 -10.36 -17.22
CA ASP A 341 19.52 -10.93 -17.03
C ASP A 341 20.49 -9.80 -16.65
N TRP A 342 21.40 -10.07 -15.69
CA TRP A 342 22.33 -9.06 -15.15
C TRP A 342 23.41 -8.61 -16.14
N ASP A 343 23.75 -9.46 -17.11
CA ASP A 343 24.67 -9.12 -18.21
C ASP A 343 24.09 -8.07 -19.16
N LYS A 344 22.76 -7.95 -19.21
CA LYS A 344 22.01 -6.94 -19.98
C LYS A 344 21.48 -5.80 -19.13
N ALA A 345 21.96 -5.69 -17.89
CA ALA A 345 21.55 -4.62 -17.00
C ALA A 345 21.90 -3.27 -17.64
N PHE A 346 20.90 -2.41 -17.80
CA PHE A 346 21.03 -1.07 -18.39
C PHE A 346 21.34 -1.03 -19.90
N ASP A 347 21.20 -2.14 -20.64
CA ASP A 347 21.28 -2.13 -22.12
C ASP A 347 20.17 -1.30 -22.76
N LYS A 348 18.99 -1.29 -22.13
CA LYS A 348 17.87 -0.43 -22.53
C LYS A 348 17.97 0.92 -21.81
N PRO A 349 17.50 2.02 -22.44
CA PRO A 349 17.39 3.31 -21.78
C PRO A 349 16.67 3.21 -20.44
N VAL A 350 17.22 3.85 -19.42
CA VAL A 350 16.57 3.91 -18.10
C VAL A 350 15.26 4.68 -18.20
N VAL A 351 14.26 4.20 -17.46
CA VAL A 351 12.99 4.89 -17.27
C VAL A 351 13.20 5.97 -16.22
N TYR A 352 12.70 7.16 -16.45
CA TYR A 352 12.84 8.27 -15.53
C TYR A 352 11.49 8.90 -15.19
N ASN A 353 11.44 9.58 -14.06
CA ASN A 353 10.36 10.47 -13.70
C ASN A 353 10.90 11.74 -13.07
N TYR A 354 10.05 12.76 -13.04
CA TYR A 354 10.24 13.92 -12.18
C TYR A 354 8.90 14.52 -11.81
N GLY A 355 8.88 15.31 -10.75
CA GLY A 355 7.65 15.92 -10.30
C GLY A 355 7.82 16.88 -9.16
N THR A 356 6.69 17.44 -8.78
CA THR A 356 6.57 18.38 -7.67
C THR A 356 5.30 18.11 -6.91
N GLY A 357 5.24 18.57 -5.67
CA GLY A 357 4.05 18.47 -4.85
C GLY A 357 4.00 19.54 -3.79
N PHE A 358 2.87 19.59 -3.11
CA PHE A 358 2.73 20.36 -1.88
C PHE A 358 2.17 19.48 -0.77
N ARG A 359 2.45 19.87 0.46
CA ARG A 359 2.00 19.18 1.67
C ARG A 359 1.53 20.17 2.71
N TYR A 360 0.45 19.83 3.39
CA TYR A 360 -0.03 20.49 4.59
C TYR A 360 0.18 19.59 5.80
N LEU A 361 0.71 20.13 6.90
CA LEU A 361 0.83 19.44 8.18
C LEU A 361 -0.56 19.31 8.83
N LEU A 362 -1.25 18.23 8.48
CA LEU A 362 -2.64 17.99 8.87
C LEU A 362 -2.79 17.63 10.35
N ALA A 363 -1.86 16.85 10.91
CA ALA A 363 -1.88 16.52 12.34
C ALA A 363 -0.46 16.65 12.94
N ARG A 364 -0.20 17.81 13.56
CA ARG A 364 1.11 18.18 14.09
C ARG A 364 1.61 17.20 15.16
N LYS A 365 0.75 16.70 16.05
CA LYS A 365 1.15 15.75 17.12
C LYS A 365 1.59 14.38 16.57
N PHE A 366 1.30 14.10 15.31
CA PHE A 366 1.71 12.87 14.60
C PHE A 366 2.80 13.12 13.55
N LYS A 367 3.19 14.39 13.32
CA LYS A 367 3.94 14.82 12.12
C LYS A 367 3.35 14.27 10.82
N LEU A 368 2.03 14.19 10.75
CA LEU A 368 1.34 13.65 9.59
C LEU A 368 1.07 14.79 8.59
N ARG A 369 1.68 14.69 7.41
CA ARG A 369 1.43 15.58 6.30
C ARG A 369 0.52 14.91 5.28
N MET A 370 -0.31 15.70 4.61
CA MET A 370 -1.09 15.26 3.46
C MET A 370 -1.00 16.29 2.34
N GLY A 371 -1.14 15.87 1.09
CA GLY A 371 -1.21 16.80 -0.02
C GLY A 371 -1.24 16.11 -1.37
N VAL A 372 -0.80 16.83 -2.40
CA VAL A 372 -0.88 16.39 -3.80
C VAL A 372 0.51 16.38 -4.41
N ASP A 373 0.81 15.31 -5.16
CA ASP A 373 1.97 15.18 -6.03
C ASP A 373 1.54 15.19 -7.49
N VAL A 374 2.35 15.80 -8.34
CA VAL A 374 2.23 15.78 -9.80
C VAL A 374 3.53 15.25 -10.37
N ALA A 375 3.44 14.16 -11.13
CA ALA A 375 4.60 13.49 -11.72
C ALA A 375 4.46 13.41 -13.23
N LYS A 376 5.59 13.56 -13.94
CA LYS A 376 5.73 13.23 -15.35
C LYS A 376 6.58 11.97 -15.47
N GLY A 377 6.00 10.90 -16.01
CA GLY A 377 6.73 9.74 -16.50
C GLY A 377 7.10 9.88 -17.99
N PRO A 378 7.65 8.82 -18.61
CA PRO A 378 7.99 8.85 -20.03
C PRO A 378 6.77 9.12 -20.91
N GLU A 379 5.65 8.45 -20.62
CA GLU A 379 4.43 8.54 -21.42
C GLU A 379 3.53 9.69 -20.94
N ASP A 380 3.11 9.67 -19.67
CA ASP A 380 1.99 10.47 -19.19
C ASP A 380 2.28 11.27 -17.92
N TRP A 381 1.39 12.22 -17.63
CA TRP A 381 1.32 12.91 -16.35
C TRP A 381 0.40 12.15 -15.40
N ALA A 382 0.75 12.11 -14.11
CA ALA A 382 -0.06 11.52 -13.06
C ALA A 382 -0.11 12.41 -11.81
N TYR A 383 -1.19 12.28 -11.05
CA TYR A 383 -1.49 13.07 -9.85
C TYR A 383 -1.85 12.17 -8.68
N TYR A 384 -1.28 12.42 -7.50
CA TYR A 384 -1.46 11.55 -6.35
C TYR A 384 -1.88 12.33 -5.13
N ILE A 385 -2.92 11.89 -4.43
CA ILE A 385 -3.13 12.29 -3.04
C ILE A 385 -2.20 11.44 -2.17
N VAL A 386 -1.37 12.11 -1.38
CA VAL A 386 -0.36 11.46 -0.54
C VAL A 386 -0.69 11.65 0.92
N PHE A 387 -0.68 10.55 1.68
CA PHE A 387 -0.82 10.50 3.12
C PHE A 387 0.52 10.13 3.75
N GLY A 388 1.18 11.08 4.40
CA GLY A 388 2.55 10.96 4.87
C GLY A 388 3.56 11.10 3.72
N SER A 389 4.45 10.12 3.59
CA SER A 389 5.45 10.00 2.53
C SER A 389 4.97 9.02 1.45
N ASN A 390 5.25 9.36 0.19
CA ASN A 390 4.88 8.50 -0.94
C ASN A 390 5.71 7.21 -0.99
N TRP A 391 6.92 7.20 -0.43
CA TRP A 391 7.82 6.04 -0.42
C TRP A 391 7.43 4.94 0.56
N MET A 392 6.35 5.15 1.33
CA MET A 392 5.93 4.25 2.40
C MET A 392 4.64 3.49 2.06
N ARG A 393 4.31 3.39 0.76
CA ARG A 393 3.11 2.74 0.23
C ARG A 393 3.21 1.23 0.19
#